data_AF-A0A0C9UE20-F1
#
_entry.id   AF-A0A0C9UE20-F1
#
_cell.length_a   1.000
_cell.length_b   1.000
_cell.length_c   1.000
_cell.angle_alpha   90.00
_cell.angle_beta   90.00
_cell.angle_gamma   90.00
#
_symmetry.space_group_name_H-M   'P 1'
#
loop_
_entity.id
_entity.type
_entity.pdbx_description
1 polymer ?
#
loop_
_entity_poly.entity_id
_entity_poly.type
_entity_poly.pdbx_seq_one_letter_code
_entity_poly.pdbx_strand_id
1 'polypeptide(L)'
;MKFSTIILVTLVRLAVAIPTYDSLIGLSEREINEFVARNGVAPIPNPPGPLPAHQDGLKLVNDPAHPFRTQQPNELRGPCPALNTLANHGYLPRSGVARPDQIVTAVMEGLNLGNDFAKFLVYQAFLMNGNPLTNLMSIGMKTPLTGQDPPKPALVGGLSQHGTFEGDTSMSRVDAFFGDPAAFNQTRFNDLLAFATKYGANGSYDVNAASELRYERLQDSIATNPQLVFTSPRILSAYSEAVFPTVYFVDGRLNNGQLSKDAATSFFANQRMPQDFHRQPTPVSFDVIEPLTGRLFKDHPFVPGVNQGVNNYVEMPNTPAVSDFCGIYEDIALRVIPGQYPKPTGALKDAIKKNLGFLYGAVSFQHNCTQVFPYGK
;
A
#
# COMPACT_ATOMS: atom_id res chain seq x y z
N MET A 1 -24.03 44.10 50.32
CA MET A 1 -22.88 44.51 49.47
C MET A 1 -22.17 43.25 48.98
N LYS A 2 -22.23 43.02 47.65
CA LYS A 2 -21.45 42.12 46.79
C LYS A 2 -21.25 40.65 47.23
N PHE A 3 -22.13 39.78 46.73
CA PHE A 3 -21.90 38.34 46.58
C PHE A 3 -20.98 38.10 45.37
N SER A 4 -19.91 37.32 45.56
CA SER A 4 -19.00 36.89 44.49
C SER A 4 -19.58 35.66 43.79
N THR A 5 -19.83 35.77 42.48
CA THR A 5 -20.25 34.67 41.62
C THR A 5 -19.02 33.99 41.02
N ILE A 6 -18.80 32.72 41.33
CA ILE A 6 -17.84 31.85 40.64
C ILE A 6 -18.58 31.20 39.48
N ILE A 7 -18.20 31.48 38.24
CA ILE A 7 -18.71 30.78 37.05
C ILE A 7 -17.77 29.60 36.77
N LEU A 8 -18.24 28.40 37.08
CA LEU A 8 -17.62 27.14 36.68
C LEU A 8 -18.03 26.86 35.22
N VAL A 9 -17.13 27.04 34.26
CA VAL A 9 -17.36 26.66 32.87
C VAL A 9 -17.12 25.16 32.74
N THR A 10 -18.20 24.38 32.77
CA THR A 10 -18.19 22.96 32.40
C THR A 10 -18.08 22.83 30.88
N LEU A 11 -16.94 22.31 30.41
CA LEU A 11 -16.77 21.83 29.04
C LEU A 11 -17.68 20.61 28.83
N VAL A 12 -18.87 20.83 28.26
CA VAL A 12 -19.71 19.75 27.74
C VAL A 12 -19.01 19.19 26.52
N ARG A 13 -18.32 18.05 26.68
CA ARG A 13 -17.96 17.19 25.55
C ARG A 13 -19.25 16.61 24.99
N LEU A 14 -19.70 17.13 23.85
CA LEU A 14 -20.66 16.43 23.00
C LEU A 14 -20.00 15.13 22.52
N ALA A 15 -20.21 14.06 23.28
CA ALA A 15 -20.03 12.71 22.77
C ALA A 15 -21.10 12.52 21.68
N VAL A 16 -20.68 12.59 20.42
CA VAL A 16 -21.49 12.06 19.34
C VAL A 16 -21.52 10.55 19.55
N ALA A 17 -22.61 10.07 20.15
CA ALA A 17 -22.90 8.65 20.24
C ALA A 17 -23.05 8.12 18.82
N ILE A 18 -22.04 7.40 18.35
CA ILE A 18 -22.14 6.55 17.16
C ILE A 18 -23.18 5.48 17.53
N PRO A 19 -24.26 5.28 16.74
CA PRO A 19 -25.23 4.25 17.06
C PRO A 19 -24.55 2.89 16.98
N THR A 20 -24.36 2.27 18.14
CA THR A 20 -23.83 0.92 18.31
C THR A 20 -24.91 -0.11 18.01
N TYR A 21 -25.43 -0.14 16.77
CA TYR A 21 -26.27 -1.23 16.28
C TYR A 21 -26.16 -1.33 14.75
N ASP A 22 -24.96 -1.54 14.23
CA ASP A 22 -24.83 -2.21 12.94
C ASP A 22 -24.76 -3.72 13.19
N SER A 23 -25.72 -4.43 12.59
CA SER A 23 -25.79 -5.88 12.55
C SER A 23 -24.43 -6.49 12.22
N LEU A 24 -24.09 -7.59 12.90
CA LEU A 24 -22.91 -8.41 12.55
C LEU A 24 -23.05 -9.07 11.16
N ILE A 25 -24.22 -8.97 10.55
CA ILE A 25 -24.54 -9.47 9.21
C ILE A 25 -24.29 -8.31 8.23
N GLY A 26 -23.39 -8.54 7.27
CA GLY A 26 -23.19 -7.61 6.15
C GLY A 26 -24.47 -7.43 5.32
N LEU A 27 -24.45 -6.47 4.39
CA LEU A 27 -25.59 -6.23 3.50
C LEU A 27 -26.06 -7.54 2.84
N SER A 28 -27.37 -7.76 2.83
CA SER A 28 -28.00 -8.81 2.05
C SER A 28 -27.82 -8.55 0.55
N GLU A 29 -27.94 -9.60 -0.26
CA GLU A 29 -27.98 -9.47 -1.72
C GLU A 29 -29.03 -8.44 -2.17
N ARG A 30 -30.16 -8.35 -1.46
CA ARG A 30 -31.18 -7.34 -1.70
C ARG A 30 -30.65 -5.93 -1.55
N GLU A 31 -29.88 -5.65 -0.50
CA GLU A 31 -29.32 -4.31 -0.25
C GLU A 31 -28.24 -3.93 -1.26
N ILE A 32 -27.43 -4.88 -1.74
CA ILE A 32 -26.51 -4.63 -2.86
C ILE A 32 -27.32 -4.33 -4.13
N ASN A 33 -28.35 -5.11 -4.42
CA ASN A 33 -29.18 -4.91 -5.60
C ASN A 33 -29.93 -3.57 -5.52
N GLU A 34 -30.39 -3.16 -4.34
CA GLU A 34 -30.97 -1.84 -4.11
C GLU A 34 -29.93 -0.72 -4.27
N PHE A 35 -28.70 -0.89 -3.76
CA PHE A 35 -27.62 0.05 -3.98
C PHE A 35 -27.32 0.20 -5.47
N VAL A 36 -27.17 -0.92 -6.18
CA VAL A 36 -26.92 -0.96 -7.64
C VAL A 36 -28.07 -0.34 -8.41
N ALA A 37 -29.33 -0.61 -8.01
CA ALA A 37 -30.50 -0.03 -8.66
C ALA A 37 -30.60 1.48 -8.46
N ARG A 38 -30.18 1.99 -7.29
CA ARG A 38 -30.24 3.44 -6.97
C ARG A 38 -29.05 4.23 -7.50
N ASN A 39 -27.84 3.66 -7.42
CA ASN A 39 -26.58 4.37 -7.67
C ASN A 39 -25.86 3.91 -8.93
N GLY A 40 -26.29 2.80 -9.53
CA GLY A 40 -25.56 2.14 -10.61
C GLY A 40 -24.27 1.48 -10.12
N VAL A 41 -23.50 0.95 -11.08
CA VAL A 41 -22.14 0.44 -10.87
C VAL A 41 -21.21 1.39 -11.59
N ALA A 42 -20.13 1.81 -10.93
CA ALA A 42 -19.16 2.69 -11.57
C ALA A 42 -18.54 2.01 -12.79
N PRO A 43 -18.31 2.73 -13.90
CA PRO A 43 -17.51 2.22 -14.99
C PRO A 43 -16.13 1.80 -14.48
N ILE A 44 -15.75 0.56 -14.79
CA ILE A 44 -14.40 0.04 -14.54
C ILE A 44 -13.64 0.16 -15.86
N PRO A 45 -12.79 1.18 -16.07
CA PRO A 45 -12.01 1.32 -17.29
C PRO A 45 -10.94 0.21 -17.37
N ASN A 46 -10.44 -0.03 -18.57
CA ASN A 46 -9.24 -0.87 -18.73
C ASN A 46 -8.03 -0.16 -18.10
N PRO A 47 -7.06 -0.90 -17.54
CA PRO A 47 -5.81 -0.33 -17.06
C PRO A 47 -5.13 0.49 -18.17
N PRO A 48 -4.48 1.62 -17.86
CA PRO A 48 -3.72 2.35 -18.84
C PRO A 48 -2.57 1.49 -19.38
N GLY A 49 -2.25 1.68 -20.67
CA GLY A 49 -1.05 1.12 -21.29
C GLY A 49 0.23 1.76 -20.74
N PRO A 50 1.41 1.32 -21.19
CA PRO A 50 2.67 1.96 -20.84
C PRO A 50 2.69 3.42 -21.28
N LEU A 51 3.56 4.21 -20.64
CA LEU A 51 3.84 5.57 -21.12
C LEU A 51 4.24 5.52 -22.60
N PRO A 52 3.78 6.48 -23.42
CA PRO A 52 4.15 6.51 -24.83
C PRO A 52 5.67 6.52 -24.99
N ALA A 53 6.16 5.91 -26.08
CA ALA A 53 7.58 5.96 -26.43
C ALA A 53 8.06 7.42 -26.43
N HIS A 54 9.25 7.65 -25.87
CA HIS A 54 9.85 8.99 -25.68
C HIS A 54 9.16 9.87 -24.62
N GLN A 55 8.11 9.39 -23.97
CA GLN A 55 7.50 10.01 -22.79
C GLN A 55 7.74 9.18 -21.52
N ASP A 56 8.56 8.14 -21.62
CA ASP A 56 8.97 7.21 -20.57
C ASP A 56 10.40 7.47 -20.08
N GLY A 57 10.99 8.59 -20.50
CA GLY A 57 12.33 9.01 -20.14
C GLY A 57 12.43 9.80 -18.83
N LEU A 58 13.64 10.27 -18.56
CA LEU A 58 13.98 11.23 -17.52
C LEU A 58 13.13 12.50 -17.67
N LYS A 59 12.47 12.92 -16.59
CA LYS A 59 11.53 14.06 -16.57
C LYS A 59 11.54 14.72 -15.20
N LEU A 60 11.58 16.05 -15.17
CA LEU A 60 11.31 16.83 -13.95
C LEU A 60 9.86 16.59 -13.54
N VAL A 61 9.64 16.07 -12.32
CA VAL A 61 8.30 15.71 -11.82
C VAL A 61 7.87 16.55 -10.61
N ASN A 62 8.81 17.26 -9.99
CA ASN A 62 8.48 18.36 -9.08
C ASN A 62 8.43 19.66 -9.90
N ASP A 63 7.37 19.81 -10.70
CA ASP A 63 7.19 20.87 -11.69
C ASP A 63 6.02 21.82 -11.34
N PRO A 64 5.83 22.94 -12.07
CA PRO A 64 4.72 23.87 -11.82
C PRO A 64 3.31 23.29 -12.04
N ALA A 65 3.17 22.19 -12.78
CA ALA A 65 1.88 21.50 -12.96
C ALA A 65 1.57 20.56 -11.78
N HIS A 66 2.61 20.11 -11.07
CA HIS A 66 2.53 19.22 -9.91
C HIS A 66 3.17 19.85 -8.65
N PRO A 67 2.73 21.05 -8.23
CA PRO A 67 3.31 21.73 -7.09
C PRO A 67 3.03 20.96 -5.81
N PHE A 68 4.03 20.91 -4.92
CA PHE A 68 3.82 20.40 -3.57
C PHE A 68 2.79 21.25 -2.82
N ARG A 69 1.89 20.57 -2.10
CA ARG A 69 1.04 21.17 -1.09
C ARG A 69 0.93 20.23 0.10
N THR A 70 1.01 20.78 1.30
CA THR A 70 0.73 20.03 2.53
C THR A 70 -0.70 19.49 2.51
N GLN A 71 -0.86 18.30 3.10
CA GLN A 71 -2.15 17.66 3.31
C GLN A 71 -3.09 18.60 4.07
N GLN A 72 -4.30 18.77 3.56
CA GLN A 72 -5.35 19.56 4.20
C GLN A 72 -6.24 18.71 5.12
N PRO A 73 -7.01 19.31 6.03
CA PRO A 73 -8.03 18.58 6.78
C PRO A 73 -8.95 17.80 5.84
N ASN A 74 -9.26 16.55 6.18
CA ASN A 74 -10.05 15.58 5.39
C ASN A 74 -9.37 14.98 4.15
N GLU A 75 -8.13 15.36 3.84
CA GLU A 75 -7.32 14.63 2.86
C GLU A 75 -6.68 13.42 3.51
N LEU A 76 -6.60 12.30 2.80
CA LEU A 76 -6.16 11.02 3.35
C LEU A 76 -4.76 10.68 2.87
N ARG A 77 -3.92 10.25 3.81
CA ARG A 77 -2.57 9.70 3.57
C ARG A 77 -2.47 8.40 4.36
N GLY A 78 -1.59 7.50 3.93
CA GLY A 78 -1.48 6.17 4.50
C GLY A 78 -0.06 5.66 4.67
N PRO A 79 0.12 4.33 4.70
CA PRO A 79 1.43 3.73 4.98
C PRO A 79 2.42 3.91 3.82
N CYS A 80 1.95 4.13 2.59
CA CYS A 80 2.80 4.23 1.40
C CYS A 80 3.36 5.67 1.19
N PRO A 81 4.67 5.92 1.41
CA PRO A 81 5.26 7.25 1.21
C PRO A 81 5.17 7.73 -0.25
N ALA A 82 5.24 6.82 -1.23
CA ALA A 82 5.16 7.16 -2.64
C ALA A 82 3.78 7.73 -3.01
N LEU A 83 2.69 7.01 -2.69
CA LEU A 83 1.33 7.48 -2.98
C LEU A 83 0.98 8.75 -2.21
N ASN A 84 1.46 8.86 -0.96
CA ASN A 84 1.29 10.08 -0.17
C ASN A 84 1.92 11.29 -0.86
N THR A 85 3.15 11.12 -1.35
CA THR A 85 3.88 12.15 -2.09
C THR A 85 3.18 12.50 -3.40
N LEU A 86 2.73 11.50 -4.18
CA LEU A 86 2.00 11.74 -5.43
C LEU A 86 0.70 12.50 -5.20
N ALA A 87 -0.04 12.23 -4.13
CA ALA A 87 -1.23 13.01 -3.75
C ALA A 87 -0.86 14.43 -3.27
N ASN A 88 0.23 14.61 -2.54
CA ASN A 88 0.74 15.95 -2.15
C ASN A 88 1.29 16.76 -3.32
N HIS A 89 1.59 16.13 -4.46
CA HIS A 89 1.99 16.80 -5.69
C HIS A 89 0.86 16.89 -6.73
N GLY A 90 -0.31 16.30 -6.47
CA GLY A 90 -1.46 16.39 -7.36
C GLY A 90 -1.43 15.43 -8.57
N TYR A 91 -0.49 14.48 -8.60
CA TYR A 91 -0.53 13.35 -9.53
C TYR A 91 -1.74 12.43 -9.24
N LEU A 92 -2.13 12.35 -7.97
CA LEU A 92 -3.36 11.74 -7.50
C LEU A 92 -4.33 12.83 -7.02
N PRO A 93 -5.66 12.54 -6.99
CA PRO A 93 -6.60 13.35 -6.25
C PRO A 93 -6.07 13.64 -4.84
N ARG A 94 -5.94 14.92 -4.50
CA ARG A 94 -5.33 15.33 -3.23
C ARG A 94 -6.11 14.84 -2.01
N SER A 95 -7.40 14.52 -2.19
CA SER A 95 -8.26 13.83 -1.22
C SER A 95 -7.69 12.50 -0.74
N GLY A 96 -6.80 11.85 -1.51
CA GLY A 96 -6.28 10.53 -1.20
C GLY A 96 -7.24 9.39 -1.56
N VAL A 97 -8.27 9.67 -2.36
CA VAL A 97 -9.21 8.66 -2.89
C VAL A 97 -9.15 8.68 -4.41
N ALA A 98 -8.82 7.54 -5.00
CA ALA A 98 -8.58 7.43 -6.43
C ALA A 98 -9.06 6.10 -6.98
N ARG A 99 -9.31 6.07 -8.29
CA ARG A 99 -9.53 4.81 -9.01
C ARG A 99 -8.20 4.10 -9.31
N PRO A 100 -8.19 2.77 -9.49
CA PRO A 100 -7.00 2.03 -9.88
C PRO A 100 -6.28 2.59 -11.11
N ASP A 101 -7.01 2.92 -12.17
CA ASP A 101 -6.42 3.48 -13.40
C ASP A 101 -5.65 4.78 -13.15
N GLN A 102 -6.17 5.63 -12.27
CA GLN A 102 -5.52 6.89 -11.89
C GLN A 102 -4.24 6.63 -11.08
N ILE A 103 -4.24 5.60 -10.23
CA ILE A 103 -3.06 5.23 -9.45
C ILE A 103 -1.98 4.65 -10.35
N VAL A 104 -2.33 3.76 -11.30
CA VAL A 104 -1.38 3.24 -12.29
C VAL A 104 -0.77 4.40 -13.09
N THR A 105 -1.58 5.33 -13.60
CA THR A 105 -1.06 6.53 -14.29
C THR A 105 -0.15 7.37 -13.40
N ALA A 106 -0.53 7.63 -12.15
CA ALA A 106 0.25 8.49 -11.25
C ALA A 106 1.64 7.92 -10.93
N VAL A 107 1.75 6.61 -10.67
CA VAL A 107 3.06 6.00 -10.36
C VAL A 107 3.95 5.89 -11.59
N MET A 108 3.38 5.69 -12.79
CA MET A 108 4.14 5.77 -14.04
C MET A 108 4.61 7.20 -14.30
N GLU A 109 3.72 8.19 -14.24
CA GLU A 109 4.05 9.58 -14.56
C GLU A 109 5.02 10.21 -13.55
N GLY A 110 4.78 10.03 -12.25
CA GLY A 110 5.55 10.71 -11.21
C GLY A 110 6.83 10.00 -10.80
N LEU A 111 6.94 8.68 -10.98
CA LEU A 111 8.08 7.88 -10.49
C LEU A 111 8.68 6.93 -11.55
N ASN A 112 8.04 6.81 -12.72
CA ASN A 112 8.43 5.88 -13.78
C ASN A 112 8.43 4.40 -13.35
N LEU A 113 7.42 3.99 -12.57
CA LEU A 113 7.14 2.57 -12.40
C LEU A 113 6.77 1.94 -13.75
N GLY A 114 7.31 0.77 -14.05
CA GLY A 114 6.97 -0.04 -15.21
C GLY A 114 5.49 -0.42 -15.20
N ASN A 115 4.87 -0.48 -16.38
CA ASN A 115 3.42 -0.59 -16.50
C ASN A 115 2.83 -1.88 -15.89
N ASP A 116 3.45 -3.03 -16.15
CA ASP A 116 2.96 -4.29 -15.61
C ASP A 116 3.17 -4.37 -14.09
N PHE A 117 4.32 -3.89 -13.60
CA PHE A 117 4.58 -3.79 -12.16
C PHE A 117 3.59 -2.85 -11.45
N ALA A 118 3.31 -1.68 -12.05
CA ALA A 118 2.33 -0.73 -11.55
C ALA A 118 0.93 -1.35 -11.49
N LYS A 119 0.48 -2.05 -12.55
CA LYS A 119 -0.80 -2.75 -12.55
C LYS A 119 -0.86 -3.81 -11.46
N PHE A 120 0.18 -4.61 -11.30
CA PHE A 120 0.23 -5.65 -10.29
C PHE A 120 0.03 -5.07 -8.88
N LEU A 121 0.85 -4.09 -8.51
CA LEU A 121 0.79 -3.43 -7.19
C LEU A 121 -0.57 -2.75 -6.95
N VAL A 122 -1.11 -2.07 -7.96
CA VAL A 122 -2.36 -1.32 -7.80
C VAL A 122 -3.58 -2.23 -7.74
N TYR A 123 -3.69 -3.21 -8.65
CA TYR A 123 -4.87 -4.08 -8.68
C TYR A 123 -4.88 -5.10 -7.55
N GLN A 124 -3.73 -5.58 -7.06
CA GLN A 124 -3.71 -6.37 -5.82
C GLN A 124 -4.23 -5.52 -4.64
N ALA A 125 -3.76 -4.27 -4.53
CA ALA A 125 -4.13 -3.41 -3.42
C ALA A 125 -5.61 -3.02 -3.48
N PHE A 126 -6.10 -2.72 -4.69
CA PHE A 126 -7.50 -2.41 -4.94
C PHE A 126 -8.42 -3.59 -4.62
N LEU A 127 -8.09 -4.80 -5.08
CA LEU A 127 -8.89 -5.99 -4.77
C LEU A 127 -8.98 -6.25 -3.26
N MET A 128 -7.91 -5.94 -2.52
CA MET A 128 -7.84 -6.15 -1.08
C MET A 128 -8.48 -5.03 -0.25
N ASN A 129 -8.50 -3.79 -0.75
CA ASN A 129 -8.80 -2.59 0.07
C ASN A 129 -9.78 -1.60 -0.54
N GLY A 130 -10.01 -1.69 -1.85
CA GLY A 130 -10.90 -0.79 -2.60
C GLY A 130 -12.34 -1.29 -2.63
N ASN A 131 -13.23 -0.43 -3.11
CA ASN A 131 -14.64 -0.76 -3.31
C ASN A 131 -14.86 -1.19 -4.78
N PRO A 132 -15.18 -2.47 -5.07
CA PRO A 132 -15.36 -2.94 -6.44
C PRO A 132 -16.56 -2.30 -7.15
N LEU A 133 -17.59 -1.86 -6.43
CA LEU A 133 -18.81 -1.30 -7.01
C LEU A 133 -18.65 0.16 -7.44
N THR A 134 -17.89 0.94 -6.68
CA THR A 134 -17.62 2.36 -6.98
C THR A 134 -16.30 2.58 -7.71
N ASN A 135 -15.47 1.53 -7.81
CA ASN A 135 -14.14 1.57 -8.41
C ASN A 135 -13.20 2.60 -7.74
N LEU A 136 -13.34 2.81 -6.43
CA LEU A 136 -12.56 3.78 -5.64
C LEU A 136 -11.81 3.09 -4.50
N MET A 137 -10.59 3.57 -4.22
CA MET A 137 -9.78 3.15 -3.08
C MET A 137 -9.19 4.37 -2.38
N SER A 138 -9.18 4.34 -1.06
CA SER A 138 -8.42 5.27 -0.22
C SER A 138 -6.97 4.82 -0.13
N ILE A 139 -6.02 5.75 -0.34
CA ILE A 139 -4.59 5.51 -0.10
C ILE A 139 -4.23 5.56 1.40
N GLY A 140 -5.20 5.91 2.25
CA GLY A 140 -5.09 5.98 3.70
C GLY A 140 -6.12 5.09 4.39
N MET A 141 -6.71 5.62 5.47
CA MET A 141 -7.74 4.93 6.25
C MET A 141 -9.08 4.81 5.52
N LYS A 142 -9.96 3.99 6.09
CA LYS A 142 -11.35 3.81 5.64
C LYS A 142 -12.08 5.15 5.59
N THR A 143 -12.91 5.32 4.56
CA THR A 143 -13.63 6.58 4.34
C THR A 143 -14.95 6.34 3.61
N PRO A 144 -16.02 7.11 3.92
CA PRO A 144 -17.27 7.05 3.15
C PRO A 144 -17.10 7.53 1.70
N LEU A 145 -15.99 8.19 1.36
CA LEU A 145 -15.71 8.66 -0.01
C LEU A 145 -15.55 7.53 -1.02
N THR A 146 -15.29 6.29 -0.57
CA THR A 146 -15.28 5.10 -1.44
C THR A 146 -16.68 4.50 -1.64
N GLY A 147 -17.72 5.10 -1.07
CA GLY A 147 -19.11 4.67 -1.19
C GLY A 147 -19.51 3.59 -0.19
N GLN A 148 -20.73 3.06 -0.36
CA GLN A 148 -21.31 2.03 0.50
C GLN A 148 -20.49 0.74 0.42
N ASP A 149 -20.17 0.17 1.57
CA ASP A 149 -19.40 -1.07 1.64
C ASP A 149 -20.16 -2.26 1.06
N PRO A 150 -19.46 -3.21 0.42
CA PRO A 150 -20.00 -4.52 0.13
C PRO A 150 -20.28 -5.31 1.43
N PRO A 151 -20.98 -6.46 1.35
CA PRO A 151 -21.21 -7.29 2.51
C PRO A 151 -19.91 -7.77 3.14
N LYS A 152 -19.93 -7.90 4.47
CA LYS A 152 -18.90 -8.61 5.23
C LYS A 152 -18.66 -10.02 4.65
N PRO A 153 -17.43 -10.54 4.69
CA PRO A 153 -16.28 -10.05 5.45
C PRO A 153 -15.42 -8.97 4.77
N ALA A 154 -15.77 -8.52 3.57
CA ALA A 154 -15.02 -7.45 2.89
C ALA A 154 -15.00 -6.16 3.73
N LEU A 155 -13.81 -5.54 3.82
CA LEU A 155 -13.58 -4.41 4.72
C LEU A 155 -13.60 -3.05 4.03
N VAL A 156 -13.11 -2.99 2.78
CA VAL A 156 -12.95 -1.72 2.02
C VAL A 156 -12.30 -0.65 2.91
N GLY A 157 -11.20 -1.03 3.55
CA GLY A 157 -10.59 -0.25 4.61
C GLY A 157 -9.56 0.79 4.12
N GLY A 158 -9.33 0.87 2.81
CA GLY A 158 -8.19 1.63 2.27
C GLY A 158 -6.85 1.01 2.63
N LEU A 159 -5.75 1.60 2.15
CA LEU A 159 -4.41 1.02 2.35
C LEU A 159 -3.94 0.98 3.80
N SER A 160 -4.61 1.64 4.75
CA SER A 160 -4.27 1.53 6.19
C SER A 160 -4.93 0.33 6.87
N GLN A 161 -5.69 -0.47 6.13
CA GLN A 161 -6.32 -1.67 6.68
C GLN A 161 -5.29 -2.76 6.95
N HIS A 162 -5.00 -2.97 8.23
CA HIS A 162 -4.10 -4.02 8.67
C HIS A 162 -4.57 -5.41 8.25
N GLY A 163 -3.60 -6.28 7.93
CA GLY A 163 -3.81 -7.71 7.67
C GLY A 163 -4.29 -8.05 6.27
N THR A 164 -4.29 -7.08 5.34
CA THR A 164 -4.70 -7.28 3.94
C THR A 164 -3.52 -7.03 3.00
N PHE A 165 -3.16 -5.75 2.82
CA PHE A 165 -1.95 -5.30 2.13
C PHE A 165 -0.94 -4.73 3.13
N GLU A 166 -1.40 -3.81 3.98
CA GLU A 166 -0.66 -3.32 5.14
C GLU A 166 -0.41 -4.48 6.11
N GLY A 167 0.79 -4.52 6.68
CA GLY A 167 1.15 -5.51 7.68
C GLY A 167 2.43 -5.15 8.42
N ASP A 168 2.78 -6.03 9.34
CA ASP A 168 3.88 -5.83 10.29
C ASP A 168 5.25 -5.66 9.63
N THR A 169 6.24 -5.29 10.44
CA THR A 169 7.67 -5.11 10.09
C THR A 169 7.96 -3.90 9.20
N SER A 170 7.05 -2.92 9.15
CA SER A 170 7.24 -1.72 8.32
C SER A 170 8.50 -0.92 8.70
N MET A 171 9.14 -0.27 7.72
CA MET A 171 10.44 0.41 7.96
C MET A 171 10.33 1.72 8.75
N SER A 172 9.21 2.42 8.63
CA SER A 172 8.99 3.76 9.20
C SER A 172 7.62 3.93 9.85
N ARG A 173 6.86 2.84 9.97
CA ARG A 173 5.55 2.74 10.62
C ARG A 173 5.67 1.68 11.72
N VAL A 174 4.82 1.75 12.73
CA VAL A 174 4.76 0.71 13.76
C VAL A 174 3.83 -0.43 13.32
N ASP A 175 4.03 -1.62 13.86
CA ASP A 175 3.07 -2.72 13.71
C ASP A 175 1.73 -2.31 14.31
N ALA A 176 0.62 -2.79 13.73
CA ALA A 176 -0.73 -2.43 14.16
C ALA A 176 -1.03 -2.80 15.62
N PHE A 177 -0.32 -3.82 16.15
CA PHE A 177 -0.38 -4.19 17.55
C PHE A 177 0.01 -3.03 18.49
N PHE A 178 0.94 -2.16 18.08
CA PHE A 178 1.46 -1.07 18.91
C PHE A 178 0.77 0.28 18.69
N GLY A 179 -0.05 0.43 17.65
CA GLY A 179 -0.70 1.70 17.33
C GLY A 179 -1.17 1.80 15.89
N ASP A 180 -1.22 3.03 15.38
CA ASP A 180 -1.63 3.31 14.01
C ASP A 180 -0.54 2.87 13.01
N PRO A 181 -0.79 1.84 12.18
CA PRO A 181 0.21 1.31 11.26
C PRO A 181 0.39 2.17 9.99
N ALA A 182 -0.40 3.23 9.81
CA ALA A 182 -0.26 4.15 8.69
C ALA A 182 0.57 5.40 9.04
N ALA A 183 0.58 5.77 10.31
CA ALA A 183 1.25 6.98 10.80
C ALA A 183 2.78 6.87 10.68
N PHE A 184 3.41 7.95 10.21
CA PHE A 184 4.87 8.07 10.22
C PHE A 184 5.41 8.00 11.66
N ASN A 185 6.38 7.13 11.89
CA ASN A 185 7.03 6.96 13.19
C ASN A 185 8.49 7.42 13.12
N GLN A 186 8.79 8.51 13.84
CA GLN A 186 10.12 9.11 13.86
C GLN A 186 11.20 8.15 14.39
N THR A 187 10.90 7.34 15.41
CA THR A 187 11.85 6.38 15.98
C THR A 187 12.25 5.33 14.94
N ARG A 188 11.28 4.69 14.28
CA ARG A 188 11.55 3.72 13.20
C ARG A 188 12.31 4.35 12.04
N PHE A 189 11.97 5.60 11.70
CA PHE A 189 12.69 6.31 10.65
C PHE A 189 14.13 6.66 11.06
N ASN A 190 14.39 7.00 12.33
CA ASN A 190 15.75 7.19 12.83
C ASN A 190 16.58 5.91 12.71
N ASP A 191 16.00 4.74 12.94
CA ASP A 191 16.67 3.47 12.71
C ASP A 191 17.05 3.33 11.23
N LEU A 192 16.14 3.63 10.30
CA LEU A 192 16.44 3.61 8.87
C LEU A 192 17.67 4.48 8.54
N LEU A 193 17.74 5.70 9.08
CA LEU A 193 18.89 6.59 8.88
C LEU A 193 20.17 6.07 9.56
N ALA A 194 20.05 5.40 10.70
CA ALA A 194 21.17 4.78 11.39
C ALA A 194 21.73 3.59 10.59
N PHE A 195 20.86 2.74 10.04
CA PHE A 195 21.24 1.63 9.16
C PHE A 195 21.86 2.12 7.86
N ALA A 196 21.31 3.18 7.26
CA ALA A 196 21.93 3.86 6.13
C ALA A 196 23.37 4.30 6.45
N THR A 197 23.59 4.92 7.62
CA THR A 197 24.93 5.33 8.07
C THR A 197 25.89 4.16 8.25
N LYS A 198 25.40 3.07 8.83
CA LYS A 198 26.24 1.95 9.27
C LYS A 198 26.60 1.01 8.13
N TYR A 199 25.66 0.77 7.21
CA TYR A 199 25.76 -0.30 6.22
C TYR A 199 25.75 0.20 4.77
N GLY A 200 25.25 1.41 4.54
CA GLY A 200 25.15 1.95 3.18
C GLY A 200 26.41 2.68 2.73
N ALA A 201 26.67 2.63 1.43
CA ALA A 201 27.75 3.39 0.80
C ALA A 201 27.55 4.89 1.06
N ASN A 202 28.61 5.56 1.54
CA ASN A 202 28.60 6.99 1.87
C ASN A 202 27.49 7.40 2.87
N GLY A 203 27.01 6.46 3.69
CA GLY A 203 25.92 6.71 4.64
C GLY A 203 24.54 6.88 4.00
N SER A 204 24.37 6.46 2.74
CA SER A 204 23.10 6.47 2.02
C SER A 204 22.24 5.26 2.39
N TYR A 205 20.93 5.35 2.15
CA TYR A 205 20.06 4.17 2.17
C TYR A 205 20.18 3.47 0.81
N ASP A 206 20.97 2.40 0.78
CA ASP A 206 21.18 1.53 -0.39
C ASP A 206 20.71 0.10 -0.11
N VAL A 207 20.95 -0.83 -1.04
CA VAL A 207 20.55 -2.23 -0.89
C VAL A 207 21.21 -2.94 0.30
N ASN A 208 22.41 -2.54 0.73
CA ASN A 208 23.07 -3.12 1.90
C ASN A 208 22.33 -2.70 3.18
N ALA A 209 22.03 -1.40 3.30
CA ALA A 209 21.25 -0.89 4.43
C ALA A 209 19.83 -1.48 4.45
N ALA A 210 19.20 -1.66 3.28
CA ALA A 210 17.89 -2.28 3.15
C ALA A 210 17.88 -3.74 3.62
N SER A 211 18.92 -4.51 3.28
CA SER A 211 19.11 -5.90 3.73
C SER A 211 19.14 -6.03 5.23
N GLU A 212 20.02 -5.27 5.87
CA GLU A 212 20.19 -5.30 7.33
C GLU A 212 18.94 -4.79 8.05
N LEU A 213 18.32 -3.71 7.57
CA LEU A 213 17.12 -3.15 8.18
C LEU A 213 15.93 -4.11 8.05
N ARG A 214 15.75 -4.77 6.91
CA ARG A 214 14.63 -5.69 6.68
C ARG A 214 14.69 -6.89 7.61
N TYR A 215 15.89 -7.45 7.77
CA TYR A 215 16.12 -8.52 8.72
C TYR A 215 15.84 -8.07 10.15
N GLU A 216 16.39 -6.92 10.56
CA GLU A 216 16.21 -6.44 11.92
C GLU A 216 14.74 -6.12 12.22
N ARG A 217 13.96 -5.54 11.29
CA ARG A 217 12.52 -5.30 11.49
C ARG A 217 11.75 -6.59 11.76
N LEU A 218 12.09 -7.69 11.09
CA LEU A 218 11.49 -8.99 11.37
C LEU A 218 11.88 -9.50 12.76
N GLN A 219 13.16 -9.43 13.12
CA GLN A 219 13.62 -9.87 14.45
C GLN A 219 12.98 -9.07 15.59
N ASP A 220 12.86 -7.75 15.42
CA ASP A 220 12.22 -6.88 16.40
C ASP A 220 10.73 -7.22 16.58
N SER A 221 9.98 -7.41 15.49
CA SER A 221 8.58 -7.84 15.58
C SER A 221 8.45 -9.25 16.16
N ILE A 222 9.35 -10.19 15.85
CA ILE A 222 9.37 -11.52 16.49
C ILE A 222 9.52 -11.39 18.00
N ALA A 223 10.41 -10.50 18.44
CA ALA A 223 10.72 -10.32 19.86
C ALA A 223 9.66 -9.55 20.64
N THR A 224 8.88 -8.68 19.98
CA THR A 224 8.04 -7.68 20.66
C THR A 224 6.55 -7.76 20.32
N ASN A 225 6.18 -8.18 19.11
CA ASN A 225 4.80 -8.22 18.66
C ASN A 225 4.22 -9.63 18.85
N PRO A 226 3.37 -9.88 19.87
CA PRO A 226 2.82 -11.21 20.12
C PRO A 226 1.84 -11.72 19.06
N GLN A 227 1.43 -10.84 18.13
CA GLN A 227 0.46 -11.10 17.07
C GLN A 227 1.06 -10.93 15.66
N LEU A 228 2.40 -10.93 15.54
CA LEU A 228 3.09 -10.80 14.26
C LEU A 228 2.51 -11.75 13.21
N VAL A 229 2.14 -11.22 12.05
CA VAL A 229 1.81 -11.99 10.85
C VAL A 229 2.77 -11.64 9.72
N PHE A 230 3.64 -12.58 9.36
CA PHE A 230 4.63 -12.40 8.29
C PHE A 230 4.53 -13.52 7.25
N THR A 231 3.38 -13.55 6.55
CA THR A 231 3.00 -14.54 5.53
C THR A 231 2.55 -13.87 4.23
N SER A 232 2.14 -14.64 3.22
CA SER A 232 1.60 -14.11 1.96
C SER A 232 0.24 -13.41 2.18
N PRO A 233 0.03 -12.21 1.58
CA PRO A 233 0.89 -11.53 0.59
C PRO A 233 1.91 -10.55 1.20
N ARG A 234 1.93 -10.35 2.52
CA ARG A 234 2.78 -9.36 3.21
C ARG A 234 4.27 -9.57 2.96
N ILE A 235 4.74 -10.81 2.89
CA ILE A 235 6.16 -11.08 2.62
C ILE A 235 6.65 -10.45 1.31
N LEU A 236 5.82 -10.45 0.26
CA LEU A 236 6.18 -9.87 -1.03
C LEU A 236 6.29 -8.35 -0.94
N SER A 237 5.29 -7.71 -0.31
CA SER A 237 5.28 -6.27 -0.15
C SER A 237 6.40 -5.80 0.77
N ALA A 238 6.64 -6.45 1.91
CA ALA A 238 7.68 -6.08 2.87
C ALA A 238 9.10 -6.09 2.27
N TYR A 239 9.42 -7.07 1.42
CA TYR A 239 10.73 -7.15 0.76
C TYR A 239 10.84 -6.17 -0.42
N SER A 240 9.80 -6.04 -1.24
CA SER A 240 9.80 -5.10 -2.37
C SER A 240 9.86 -3.65 -1.89
N GLU A 241 9.09 -3.30 -0.86
CA GLU A 241 9.06 -1.97 -0.25
C GLU A 241 10.40 -1.56 0.37
N ALA A 242 11.23 -2.52 0.79
CA ALA A 242 12.57 -2.24 1.32
C ALA A 242 13.54 -1.73 0.23
N VAL A 243 13.35 -2.14 -1.03
CA VAL A 243 14.22 -1.73 -2.13
C VAL A 243 13.64 -0.56 -2.95
N PHE A 244 12.33 -0.32 -2.89
CA PHE A 244 11.72 0.80 -3.62
C PHE A 244 12.38 2.17 -3.36
N PRO A 245 12.78 2.56 -2.14
CA PRO A 245 13.42 3.85 -1.92
C PRO A 245 14.78 3.98 -2.60
N THR A 246 15.53 2.87 -2.74
CA THR A 246 16.86 2.88 -3.39
C THR A 246 16.74 3.09 -4.90
N VAL A 247 15.55 2.90 -5.46
CA VAL A 247 15.23 3.10 -6.86
C VAL A 247 14.40 4.38 -7.04
N TYR A 248 13.13 4.35 -6.63
CA TYR A 248 12.14 5.37 -7.01
C TYR A 248 12.29 6.70 -6.28
N PHE A 249 13.03 6.77 -5.17
CA PHE A 249 13.30 8.01 -4.45
C PHE A 249 14.69 8.60 -4.73
N VAL A 250 15.52 7.88 -5.49
CA VAL A 250 16.79 8.41 -6.01
C VAL A 250 16.49 9.25 -7.25
N ASP A 251 17.08 10.44 -7.34
CA ASP A 251 16.92 11.29 -8.52
C ASP A 251 17.45 10.55 -9.75
N GLY A 252 16.63 10.48 -10.81
CA GLY A 252 16.92 9.70 -12.01
C GLY A 252 18.16 10.14 -12.78
N ARG A 253 18.70 11.34 -12.52
CA ARG A 253 20.00 11.79 -13.07
C ARG A 253 21.17 11.08 -12.41
N LEU A 254 21.01 10.65 -11.16
CA LEU A 254 22.03 9.91 -10.41
C LEU A 254 21.93 8.41 -10.71
N ASN A 255 20.71 7.85 -10.63
CA ASN A 255 20.37 6.45 -10.90
C ASN A 255 21.43 5.44 -10.37
N ASN A 256 21.87 5.62 -9.12
CA ASN A 256 23.02 4.91 -8.54
C ASN A 256 22.65 3.99 -7.37
N GLY A 257 21.35 3.80 -7.09
CA GLY A 257 20.89 2.93 -6.00
C GLY A 257 21.10 3.49 -4.58
N GLN A 258 21.52 4.74 -4.44
CA GLN A 258 21.94 5.34 -3.16
C GLN A 258 21.03 6.51 -2.79
N LEU A 259 20.05 6.26 -1.92
CA LEU A 259 19.14 7.29 -1.44
C LEU A 259 19.79 8.12 -0.34
N SER A 260 19.97 9.41 -0.56
CA SER A 260 20.49 10.30 0.50
C SER A 260 19.51 10.41 1.65
N LYS A 261 20.02 10.68 2.86
CA LYS A 261 19.18 10.88 4.05
C LYS A 261 18.20 12.05 3.91
N ASP A 262 18.60 13.09 3.19
CA ASP A 262 17.74 14.25 2.93
C ASP A 262 16.57 13.87 2.01
N ALA A 263 16.83 13.13 0.95
CA ALA A 263 15.79 12.62 0.06
C ALA A 263 14.88 11.62 0.80
N ALA A 264 15.45 10.71 1.59
CA ALA A 264 14.69 9.81 2.45
C ALA A 264 13.76 10.59 3.40
N THR A 265 14.26 11.62 4.07
CA THR A 265 13.47 12.47 4.97
C THR A 265 12.36 13.19 4.20
N SER A 266 12.67 13.69 3.00
CA SER A 266 11.70 14.36 2.14
C SER A 266 10.53 13.45 1.76
N PHE A 267 10.78 12.20 1.35
CA PHE A 267 9.71 11.29 0.96
C PHE A 267 8.98 10.65 2.14
N PHE A 268 9.69 10.20 3.18
CA PHE A 268 9.08 9.46 4.28
C PHE A 268 8.38 10.36 5.30
N ALA A 269 9.05 11.44 5.73
CA ALA A 269 8.55 12.33 6.76
C ALA A 269 7.72 13.47 6.16
N ASN A 270 8.26 14.13 5.12
CA ASN A 270 7.62 15.31 4.55
C ASN A 270 6.64 14.99 3.41
N GLN A 271 6.66 13.74 2.92
CA GLN A 271 5.81 13.28 1.81
C GLN A 271 5.88 14.22 0.60
N ARG A 272 7.11 14.56 0.22
CA ARG A 272 7.45 15.60 -0.74
C ARG A 272 8.60 15.13 -1.64
N MET A 273 8.48 15.32 -2.94
CA MET A 273 9.61 15.17 -3.86
C MET A 273 10.66 16.26 -3.57
N PRO A 274 11.97 15.93 -3.54
CA PRO A 274 13.02 16.93 -3.48
C PRO A 274 12.85 18.01 -4.56
N GLN A 275 13.39 19.20 -4.31
CA GLN A 275 13.40 20.25 -5.35
C GLN A 275 14.17 19.74 -6.56
N ASP A 276 13.67 20.06 -7.76
CA ASP A 276 14.28 19.64 -9.03
C ASP A 276 14.38 18.11 -9.20
N PHE A 277 13.53 17.35 -8.50
CA PHE A 277 13.54 15.89 -8.57
C PHE A 277 13.11 15.39 -9.95
N HIS A 278 13.96 14.57 -10.56
CA HIS A 278 13.66 13.86 -11.79
C HIS A 278 13.34 12.40 -11.50
N ARG A 279 12.25 11.87 -12.10
CA ARG A 279 11.89 10.45 -12.02
C ARG A 279 12.94 9.58 -12.73
N GLN A 280 12.85 8.26 -12.58
CA GLN A 280 13.80 7.32 -13.23
C GLN A 280 13.90 7.53 -14.75
N PRO A 281 15.08 7.31 -15.37
CA PRO A 281 15.31 7.62 -16.78
C PRO A 281 14.66 6.62 -17.74
N THR A 282 14.24 5.46 -17.25
CA THR A 282 13.48 4.43 -17.97
C THR A 282 12.46 3.81 -17.01
N PRO A 283 11.37 3.19 -17.51
CA PRO A 283 10.44 2.47 -16.67
C PRO A 283 11.15 1.35 -15.89
N VAL A 284 10.96 1.30 -14.58
CA VAL A 284 11.56 0.27 -13.72
C VAL A 284 10.50 -0.75 -13.31
N SER A 285 10.74 -2.04 -13.58
CA SER A 285 9.77 -3.12 -13.37
C SER A 285 10.39 -4.28 -12.55
N PHE A 286 9.77 -5.46 -12.61
CA PHE A 286 10.22 -6.67 -11.90
C PHE A 286 11.67 -7.03 -12.20
N ASP A 287 12.14 -6.85 -13.44
CA ASP A 287 13.51 -7.15 -13.88
C ASP A 287 14.61 -6.43 -13.08
N VAL A 288 14.29 -5.27 -12.50
CA VAL A 288 15.19 -4.53 -11.61
C VAL A 288 14.90 -4.81 -10.14
N ILE A 289 13.62 -4.94 -9.76
CA ILE A 289 13.22 -5.09 -8.36
C ILE A 289 13.52 -6.50 -7.83
N GLU A 290 13.24 -7.54 -8.59
CA GLU A 290 13.39 -8.94 -8.15
C GLU A 290 14.83 -9.34 -7.83
N PRO A 291 15.86 -8.94 -8.60
CA PRO A 291 17.25 -9.20 -8.20
C PRO A 291 17.62 -8.53 -6.88
N LEU A 292 17.08 -7.34 -6.59
CA LEU A 292 17.34 -6.62 -5.34
C LEU A 292 16.64 -7.31 -4.17
N THR A 293 15.37 -7.69 -4.30
CA THR A 293 14.66 -8.43 -3.24
C THR A 293 15.26 -9.83 -3.03
N GLY A 294 15.67 -10.50 -4.09
CA GLY A 294 16.39 -11.78 -4.03
C GLY A 294 17.71 -11.66 -3.28
N ARG A 295 18.42 -10.53 -3.39
CA ARG A 295 19.61 -10.25 -2.59
C ARG A 295 19.30 -10.13 -1.10
N LEU A 296 18.29 -9.34 -0.72
CA LEU A 296 17.84 -9.22 0.68
C LEU A 296 17.54 -10.60 1.30
N PHE A 297 16.83 -11.46 0.57
CA PHE A 297 16.52 -12.82 1.02
C PHE A 297 17.76 -13.72 1.09
N LYS A 298 18.69 -13.60 0.14
CA LYS A 298 19.94 -14.37 0.14
C LYS A 298 20.84 -14.02 1.32
N ASP A 299 20.95 -12.74 1.66
CA ASP A 299 21.75 -12.24 2.77
C ASP A 299 21.17 -12.73 4.10
N HIS A 300 19.84 -12.69 4.25
CA HIS A 300 19.10 -13.10 5.45
C HIS A 300 17.87 -13.97 5.12
N PRO A 301 18.04 -15.29 4.91
CA PRO A 301 16.92 -16.18 4.61
C PRO A 301 15.93 -16.27 5.77
N PHE A 302 14.64 -16.40 5.45
CA PHE A 302 13.59 -16.61 6.45
C PHE A 302 12.53 -17.59 5.94
N VAL A 303 11.75 -18.15 6.87
CA VAL A 303 10.55 -18.92 6.57
C VAL A 303 9.32 -18.07 6.94
N PRO A 304 8.29 -17.96 6.08
CA PRO A 304 7.06 -17.28 6.44
C PRO A 304 6.45 -17.86 7.71
N GLY A 305 5.74 -17.05 8.50
CA GLY A 305 5.25 -17.48 9.80
C GLY A 305 4.50 -16.42 10.58
N VAL A 306 4.07 -16.81 11.77
CA VAL A 306 3.29 -15.97 12.68
C VAL A 306 3.80 -16.12 14.11
N ASN A 307 3.64 -15.11 14.94
CA ASN A 307 3.88 -15.26 16.37
C ASN A 307 2.68 -15.87 17.10
N GLN A 308 2.97 -16.72 18.09
CA GLN A 308 2.05 -17.19 19.11
C GLN A 308 2.51 -16.69 20.48
N GLY A 309 2.31 -15.39 20.74
CA GLY A 309 2.99 -14.68 21.82
C GLY A 309 4.36 -14.16 21.37
N VAL A 310 5.06 -13.43 22.24
CA VAL A 310 6.38 -12.88 21.91
C VAL A 310 7.46 -13.98 21.90
N ASN A 311 8.45 -13.86 21.02
CA ASN A 311 9.55 -14.82 20.87
C ASN A 311 9.09 -16.27 20.57
N ASN A 312 7.90 -16.44 19.99
CA ASN A 312 7.36 -17.74 19.63
C ASN A 312 6.87 -17.71 18.18
N TYR A 313 7.83 -17.60 17.26
CA TYR A 313 7.57 -17.56 15.83
C TYR A 313 7.33 -18.98 15.30
N VAL A 314 6.10 -19.23 14.87
CA VAL A 314 5.66 -20.50 14.30
C VAL A 314 5.72 -20.41 12.78
N GLU A 315 6.61 -21.22 12.21
CA GLU A 315 6.81 -21.30 10.76
C GLU A 315 5.58 -21.85 10.04
N MET A 316 5.33 -21.29 8.86
CA MET A 316 4.27 -21.67 7.93
C MET A 316 4.88 -22.00 6.56
N PRO A 317 5.61 -23.11 6.43
CA PRO A 317 6.42 -23.44 5.24
C PRO A 317 5.58 -23.70 3.98
N ASN A 318 4.27 -23.91 4.11
CA ASN A 318 3.35 -24.06 2.98
C ASN A 318 2.88 -22.73 2.39
N THR A 319 3.27 -21.60 3.00
CA THR A 319 3.05 -20.28 2.42
C THR A 319 3.97 -20.12 1.20
N PRO A 320 3.47 -19.62 0.05
CA PRO A 320 4.33 -19.32 -1.09
C PRO A 320 5.53 -18.47 -0.67
N ALA A 321 6.73 -18.82 -1.14
CA ALA A 321 7.93 -18.05 -0.87
C ALA A 321 7.94 -16.74 -1.69
N VAL A 322 8.77 -15.76 -1.31
CA VAL A 322 8.92 -14.50 -2.06
C VAL A 322 9.33 -14.74 -3.52
N SER A 323 10.09 -15.80 -3.80
CA SER A 323 10.49 -16.19 -5.15
C SER A 323 9.40 -16.92 -5.96
N ASP A 324 8.35 -17.42 -5.30
CA ASP A 324 7.23 -18.10 -5.97
C ASP A 324 6.15 -17.09 -6.34
N PHE A 325 6.45 -16.28 -7.36
CA PHE A 325 5.58 -15.19 -7.76
C PHE A 325 4.20 -15.66 -8.23
N CYS A 326 4.13 -16.77 -8.98
CA CYS A 326 2.85 -17.34 -9.41
C CYS A 326 2.08 -17.93 -8.23
N GLY A 327 2.74 -18.59 -7.27
CA GLY A 327 2.10 -19.04 -6.04
C GLY A 327 1.51 -17.88 -5.22
N ILE A 328 2.20 -16.74 -5.13
CA ILE A 328 1.65 -15.54 -4.47
C ILE A 328 0.43 -14.99 -5.22
N TYR A 329 0.49 -14.90 -6.56
CA TYR A 329 -0.68 -14.53 -7.37
C TYR A 329 -1.87 -15.45 -7.12
N GLU A 330 -1.65 -16.77 -7.15
CA GLU A 330 -2.68 -17.77 -6.90
C GLU A 330 -3.24 -17.66 -5.48
N ASP A 331 -2.39 -17.47 -4.47
CA ASP A 331 -2.78 -17.29 -3.09
C ASP A 331 -3.66 -16.04 -2.90
N ILE A 332 -3.30 -14.93 -3.54
CA ILE A 332 -4.13 -13.72 -3.56
C ILE A 332 -5.49 -14.04 -4.20
N ALA A 333 -5.49 -14.61 -5.41
CA ALA A 333 -6.70 -14.81 -6.19
C ALA A 333 -7.64 -15.90 -5.63
N LEU A 334 -7.10 -16.96 -5.03
CA LEU A 334 -7.84 -18.14 -4.58
C LEU A 334 -8.11 -18.19 -3.08
N ARG A 335 -7.30 -17.51 -2.25
CA ARG A 335 -7.50 -17.48 -0.80
C ARG A 335 -7.86 -16.10 -0.29
N VAL A 336 -7.05 -15.07 -0.59
CA VAL A 336 -7.23 -13.74 0.00
C VAL A 336 -8.51 -13.08 -0.50
N ILE A 337 -8.73 -13.02 -1.82
CA ILE A 337 -9.93 -12.37 -2.38
C ILE A 337 -11.21 -13.15 -2.04
N PRO A 338 -11.28 -14.49 -2.15
CA PRO A 338 -12.44 -15.26 -1.69
C PRO A 338 -12.67 -15.19 -0.18
N GLY A 339 -11.61 -15.01 0.62
CA GLY A 339 -11.73 -14.77 2.05
C GLY A 339 -12.50 -13.48 2.38
N GLN A 340 -12.40 -12.45 1.53
CA GLN A 340 -13.16 -11.20 1.66
C GLN A 340 -14.53 -11.26 0.98
N TYR A 341 -14.63 -12.01 -0.13
CA TYR A 341 -15.83 -12.13 -0.95
C TYR A 341 -16.17 -13.60 -1.17
N PRO A 342 -16.74 -14.30 -0.16
CA PRO A 342 -16.94 -15.75 -0.25
C PRO A 342 -18.04 -16.17 -1.23
N LYS A 343 -19.07 -15.35 -1.42
CA LYS A 343 -20.23 -15.63 -2.29
C LYS A 343 -20.75 -14.37 -3.00
N PRO A 344 -19.92 -13.66 -3.78
CA PRO A 344 -20.37 -12.46 -4.48
C PRO A 344 -21.37 -12.83 -5.58
N THR A 345 -22.42 -12.03 -5.74
CA THR A 345 -23.42 -12.18 -6.81
C THR A 345 -23.56 -10.89 -7.61
N GLY A 346 -24.29 -10.97 -8.73
CA GLY A 346 -24.60 -9.83 -9.59
C GLY A 346 -23.39 -8.95 -9.95
N ALA A 347 -23.59 -7.64 -9.88
CA ALA A 347 -22.58 -6.65 -10.23
C ALA A 347 -21.30 -6.71 -9.38
N LEU A 348 -21.40 -7.12 -8.11
CA LEU A 348 -20.23 -7.26 -7.24
C LEU A 348 -19.31 -8.37 -7.77
N LYS A 349 -19.89 -9.53 -8.14
CA LYS A 349 -19.14 -10.63 -8.75
C LYS A 349 -18.45 -10.19 -10.04
N ASP A 350 -19.18 -9.49 -10.90
CA ASP A 350 -18.67 -9.07 -12.21
C ASP A 350 -17.53 -8.04 -12.06
N ALA A 351 -17.65 -7.10 -11.12
CA ALA A 351 -16.61 -6.14 -10.79
C ALA A 351 -15.34 -6.82 -10.25
N ILE A 352 -15.48 -7.80 -9.35
CA ILE A 352 -14.34 -8.56 -8.80
C ILE A 352 -13.67 -9.38 -9.90
N LYS A 353 -14.44 -10.11 -10.73
CA LYS A 353 -13.91 -10.89 -11.86
C LYS A 353 -13.12 -10.02 -12.83
N LYS A 354 -13.63 -8.83 -13.14
CA LYS A 354 -12.95 -7.89 -14.03
C LYS A 354 -11.60 -7.43 -13.47
N ASN A 355 -11.55 -7.06 -12.18
CA ASN A 355 -10.30 -6.65 -11.53
C ASN A 355 -9.31 -7.81 -11.33
N LEU A 356 -9.79 -9.04 -11.09
CA LEU A 356 -8.94 -10.24 -11.12
C LEU A 356 -8.33 -10.50 -12.50
N GLY A 357 -9.08 -10.22 -13.57
CA GLY A 357 -8.55 -10.25 -14.94
C GLY A 357 -7.43 -9.24 -15.17
N PHE A 358 -7.55 -8.04 -14.59
CA PHE A 358 -6.49 -7.02 -14.66
C PHE A 358 -5.26 -7.39 -13.84
N LEU A 359 -5.44 -7.94 -12.63
CA LEU A 359 -4.35 -8.49 -11.84
C LEU A 359 -3.63 -9.60 -12.60
N TYR A 360 -4.38 -10.53 -13.22
CA TYR A 360 -3.80 -11.59 -14.05
C TYR A 360 -2.99 -11.03 -15.23
N GLY A 361 -3.54 -10.06 -15.96
CA GLY A 361 -2.84 -9.45 -17.10
C GLY A 361 -1.51 -8.80 -16.72
N ALA A 362 -1.35 -8.37 -15.46
CA ALA A 362 -0.09 -7.82 -14.96
C ALA A 362 0.99 -8.89 -14.71
N VAL A 363 0.60 -10.14 -14.45
CA VAL A 363 1.53 -11.24 -14.13
C VAL A 363 1.73 -12.20 -15.30
N SER A 364 0.81 -12.22 -16.27
CA SER A 364 0.86 -13.12 -17.42
C SER A 364 2.04 -12.82 -18.35
N PHE A 365 2.41 -11.54 -18.50
CA PHE A 365 3.45 -11.15 -19.45
C PHE A 365 4.86 -11.50 -18.95
N GLN A 366 5.19 -11.18 -17.70
CA GLN A 366 6.56 -11.37 -17.18
C GLN A 366 6.80 -12.74 -16.52
N HIS A 367 5.78 -13.33 -15.89
CA HIS A 367 5.92 -14.58 -15.14
C HIS A 367 5.23 -15.79 -15.78
N ASN A 368 4.45 -15.57 -16.84
CA ASN A 368 3.71 -16.62 -17.55
C ASN A 368 2.84 -17.49 -16.60
N CYS A 369 2.27 -16.88 -15.55
CA CYS A 369 1.39 -17.57 -14.63
C CYS A 369 0.11 -18.04 -15.36
N THR A 370 -0.53 -19.09 -14.82
CA THR A 370 -1.82 -19.57 -15.34
C THR A 370 -2.96 -18.79 -14.71
N GLN A 371 -3.93 -18.34 -15.50
CA GLN A 371 -5.08 -17.63 -14.94
C GLN A 371 -5.94 -18.54 -14.08
N VAL A 372 -6.29 -18.08 -12.89
CA VAL A 372 -7.21 -18.76 -11.98
C VAL A 372 -8.55 -18.02 -11.88
N PHE A 373 -9.62 -18.77 -11.61
CA PHE A 373 -11.00 -18.28 -11.70
C PHE A 373 -11.80 -18.63 -10.43
N PRO A 374 -11.59 -17.93 -9.30
CA PRO A 374 -12.28 -18.23 -8.03
C PRO A 374 -13.81 -18.14 -8.11
N TYR A 375 -14.35 -17.43 -9.11
CA TYR A 375 -15.79 -17.21 -9.31
C TYR A 375 -16.28 -17.69 -10.68
N GLY A 376 -15.58 -18.64 -11.30
CA GLY A 376 -15.84 -19.14 -12.65
C GLY A 376 -15.30 -18.23 -13.75
N LYS A 377 -15.21 -18.78 -14.97
CA LYS A 377 -14.75 -18.07 -16.18
C LYS A 377 -15.69 -16.95 -16.56
#